data_AF-A0A0P9VN13-F1
#
_entry.id   AF-A0A0P9VN13-F1
#
_cell.length_a   1.000
_cell.length_b   1.000
_cell.length_c   1.000
_cell.angle_alpha   90.00
_cell.angle_beta   90.00
_cell.angle_gamma   90.00
#
_symmetry.space_group_name_H-M   'P 1'
#
loop_
_entity.id
_entity.type
_entity.pdbx_description
1 polymer ?
#
loop_
_entity_poly.entity_id
_entity_poly.type
_entity_poly.pdbx_seq_one_letter_code
_entity_poly.pdbx_strand_id
1 'polypeptide(L)'
;MSNRRTQKLHAQHVLETIALGIAQPVVLPRETIEEALREAIMDGRLEPGERLAQQAIANAFQVSRMPVREALRSLETQGYIAAQYHKGYLVTNGNEPPQCGHLPGLLRCVAEGHKRLADLESKVAFENEILRVLGLLRPTPC
;
A
#
# COMPACT_ATOMS: atom_id res chain seq x y z
N MET A 1 -10.01 8.78 -19.98
CA MET A 1 -8.56 8.59 -20.23
C MET A 1 -7.80 9.76 -19.62
N SER A 2 -7.64 9.78 -18.29
CA SER A 2 -6.90 10.86 -17.62
C SER A 2 -5.40 10.69 -17.89
N ASN A 3 -4.74 11.78 -18.28
CA ASN A 3 -3.41 11.79 -18.86
C ASN A 3 -2.33 11.51 -17.79
N ARG A 4 -1.34 10.65 -18.09
CA ARG A 4 -0.27 10.31 -17.12
C ARG A 4 0.53 11.53 -16.65
N ARG A 5 0.56 12.61 -17.44
CA ARG A 5 1.20 13.88 -17.05
C ARG A 5 0.37 14.67 -16.01
N THR A 6 -0.95 14.71 -16.15
CA THR A 6 -1.82 15.43 -15.19
C THR A 6 -1.90 14.71 -13.85
N GLN A 7 -1.99 13.37 -13.85
CA GLN A 7 -1.94 12.57 -12.62
C GLN A 7 -0.62 12.74 -11.86
N LYS A 8 0.51 12.81 -12.56
CA LYS A 8 1.82 13.03 -11.94
C LYS A 8 1.92 14.42 -11.29
N LEU A 9 1.37 15.45 -11.93
CA LEU A 9 1.38 16.82 -11.41
C LEU A 9 0.47 16.97 -10.18
N HIS A 10 -0.70 16.33 -10.20
CA HIS A 10 -1.63 16.34 -9.06
C HIS A 10 -1.02 15.70 -7.82
N ALA A 11 -0.57 14.44 -7.91
CA ALA A 11 0.04 13.74 -6.78
C ALA A 11 1.25 14.51 -6.20
N GLN A 12 2.07 15.12 -7.06
CA GLN A 12 3.20 15.94 -6.63
C GLN A 12 2.75 17.16 -5.79
N HIS A 13 1.74 17.90 -6.25
CA HIS A 13 1.20 19.05 -5.53
C HIS A 13 0.57 18.67 -4.19
N VAL A 14 -0.11 17.53 -4.14
CA VAL A 14 -0.70 16.99 -2.91
C VAL A 14 0.41 16.64 -1.90
N LEU A 15 1.49 15.99 -2.34
CA LEU A 15 2.64 15.68 -1.48
C LEU A 15 3.30 16.93 -0.89
N GLU A 16 3.48 17.97 -1.70
CA GLU A 16 4.03 19.26 -1.24
C GLU A 16 3.11 19.91 -0.19
N THR A 17 1.80 19.87 -0.40
CA THR A 17 0.80 20.40 0.53
C THR A 17 0.81 19.65 1.86
N ILE A 18 0.86 18.33 1.83
CA ILE A 18 0.92 17.48 3.02
C ILE A 18 2.21 17.78 3.82
N ALA A 19 3.34 17.90 3.13
CA ALA A 19 4.62 18.16 3.77
C ALA A 19 4.69 19.53 4.46
N LEU A 20 4.07 20.58 3.88
CA LEU A 20 4.01 21.92 4.48
C LEU A 20 3.24 21.98 5.81
N GLY A 21 2.29 21.05 6.03
CA GLY A 21 1.51 20.97 7.26
C GLY A 21 2.21 20.29 8.44
N ILE A 22 3.36 19.65 8.21
CA ILE A 22 4.10 18.89 9.23
C ILE A 22 5.21 19.79 9.79
N ALA A 23 4.99 20.37 10.97
CA ALA A 23 6.00 21.18 11.65
C ALA A 23 7.28 20.37 11.88
N GLN A 24 8.40 20.82 11.31
CA GLN A 24 9.66 20.06 11.28
C GLN A 24 10.27 19.85 12.67
N PRO A 25 10.77 18.62 12.92
CA PRO A 25 12.15 18.46 13.36
C PRO A 25 12.94 17.57 12.38
N VAL A 26 14.27 17.65 12.50
CA VAL A 26 15.32 17.15 11.57
C VAL A 26 15.31 15.63 11.30
N VAL A 27 14.38 14.86 11.87
CA VAL A 27 14.12 13.47 11.49
C VAL A 27 12.61 13.22 11.58
N LEU A 28 11.94 13.11 10.43
CA LEU A 28 10.55 12.65 10.41
C LEU A 28 10.52 11.14 10.62
N PRO A 29 9.83 10.65 11.67
CA PRO A 29 9.61 9.22 11.88
C PRO A 29 8.88 8.60 10.67
N ARG A 30 9.13 7.32 10.40
CA ARG A 30 8.41 6.59 9.33
C ARG A 30 6.90 6.65 9.55
N GLU A 31 6.48 6.66 10.82
CA GLU A 31 5.09 6.67 11.26
C GLU A 31 4.38 7.95 10.80
N THR A 32 5.08 9.09 10.83
CA THR A 32 4.52 10.38 10.40
C THR A 32 4.30 10.43 8.89
N ILE A 33 5.23 9.87 8.11
CA ILE A 33 5.09 9.77 6.65
C ILE A 33 3.96 8.81 6.28
N GLU A 34 3.92 7.66 6.96
CA GLU A 34 2.88 6.65 6.79
C GLU A 34 1.49 7.22 7.07
N GLU A 35 1.32 7.87 8.23
CA GLU A 35 0.05 8.47 8.65
C GLU A 35 -0.41 9.56 7.68
N ALA A 36 0.50 10.46 7.28
CA ALA A 36 0.16 11.55 6.38
C ALA A 36 -0.28 11.06 5.00
N LEU A 37 0.37 10.03 4.47
CA LEU A 37 -0.03 9.39 3.21
C LEU A 37 -1.34 8.61 3.36
N ARG A 38 -1.53 7.91 4.47
CA ARG A 38 -2.76 7.17 4.77
C ARG A 38 -3.96 8.10 4.80
N GLU A 39 -3.89 9.18 5.57
CA GLU A 39 -4.95 10.19 5.65
C GLU A 39 -5.23 10.82 4.29
N ALA A 40 -4.19 11.15 3.50
CA ALA A 40 -4.39 11.68 2.16
C ALA A 40 -5.11 10.71 1.21
N ILE A 41 -4.86 9.41 1.32
CA ILE A 41 -5.57 8.38 0.54
C ILE A 41 -7.02 8.24 1.04
N MET A 42 -7.24 8.21 2.35
CA MET A 42 -8.58 8.08 2.95
C MET A 42 -9.48 9.30 2.70
N ASP A 43 -8.91 10.50 2.71
CA ASP A 43 -9.59 11.75 2.39
C ASP A 43 -9.86 11.91 0.88
N GLY A 44 -9.32 11.01 0.04
CA GLY A 44 -9.40 11.10 -1.41
C GLY A 44 -8.53 12.20 -2.03
N ARG A 45 -7.64 12.83 -1.26
CA ARG A 45 -6.62 13.76 -1.78
C ARG A 45 -5.62 13.05 -2.69
N LEU A 46 -5.32 11.79 -2.41
CA LEU A 46 -4.62 10.87 -3.28
C LEU A 46 -5.63 9.85 -3.81
N GLU A 47 -5.92 9.90 -5.10
CA GLU A 47 -6.99 9.08 -5.70
C GLU A 47 -6.49 7.67 -6.06
N PRO A 48 -7.35 6.63 -5.99
CA PRO A 48 -7.04 5.32 -6.53
C PRO A 48 -6.56 5.38 -7.99
N GLY A 49 -5.46 4.71 -8.29
CA GLY A 49 -4.80 4.76 -9.58
C GLY A 49 -3.73 5.86 -9.72
N GLU A 50 -3.55 6.73 -8.73
CA GLU A 50 -2.44 7.66 -8.71
C GLU A 50 -1.11 6.98 -8.41
N ARG A 51 -0.04 7.53 -8.99
CA ARG A 51 1.30 6.97 -8.86
C ARG A 51 2.12 7.72 -7.83
N LEU A 52 2.62 6.98 -6.85
CA LEU A 52 3.50 7.46 -5.80
C LEU A 52 4.93 7.02 -6.09
N ALA A 53 5.83 8.00 -6.21
CA ALA A 53 7.25 7.76 -6.42
C ALA A 53 8.02 8.03 -5.12
N GLN A 54 8.85 7.06 -4.70
CA GLN A 54 9.71 7.19 -3.51
C GLN A 54 10.50 8.49 -3.50
N GLN A 55 11.10 8.87 -4.64
CA GLN A 55 11.89 10.09 -4.74
C GLN A 55 11.03 11.36 -4.59
N ALA A 56 9.81 11.37 -5.11
CA ALA A 56 8.92 12.52 -4.99
C ALA A 56 8.50 12.74 -3.53
N ILE A 57 8.17 11.65 -2.83
CA ILE A 57 7.84 11.68 -1.40
C ILE A 57 9.06 12.11 -0.58
N ALA A 58 10.23 11.52 -0.83
CA ALA A 58 11.47 11.89 -0.13
C ALA A 58 11.78 13.39 -0.28
N ASN A 59 11.59 13.93 -1.48
CA ASN A 59 11.80 15.36 -1.75
C ASN A 59 10.77 16.24 -1.05
N ALA A 60 9.48 15.88 -1.12
CA ALA A 60 8.40 16.66 -0.51
C ALA A 60 8.57 16.74 1.02
N PHE A 61 8.83 15.60 1.66
CA PHE A 61 9.02 15.50 3.11
C PHE A 61 10.44 15.88 3.57
N GLN A 62 11.36 16.21 2.64
CA GLN A 62 12.77 16.53 2.94
C GLN A 62 13.50 15.45 3.77
N VAL A 63 13.25 14.18 3.47
CA VAL A 63 13.84 13.04 4.17
C VAL A 63 14.68 12.17 3.26
N SER A 64 15.50 11.29 3.85
CA SER A 64 16.18 10.25 3.09
C SER A 64 15.20 9.20 2.54
N ARG A 65 15.64 8.41 1.56
CA ARG A 65 14.79 7.39 0.90
C ARG A 65 14.45 6.20 1.81
N MET A 66 15.22 5.97 2.87
CA MET A 66 15.05 4.84 3.81
C MET A 66 13.68 4.87 4.54
N PRO A 67 13.34 5.92 5.32
CA PRO A 67 12.07 5.98 6.03
C PRO A 67 10.86 5.99 5.09
N VAL A 68 11.00 6.61 3.92
CA VAL A 68 9.98 6.60 2.86
C VAL A 68 9.71 5.18 2.36
N ARG A 69 10.76 4.39 2.13
CA ARG A 69 10.60 3.00 1.68
C ARG A 69 9.91 2.14 2.74
N GLU A 70 10.21 2.36 4.01
CA GLU A 70 9.57 1.63 5.12
C GLU A 70 8.10 2.02 5.27
N ALA A 71 7.78 3.31 5.24
CA ALA A 71 6.40 3.81 5.25
C ALA A 71 5.59 3.22 4.09
N LEU A 72 6.13 3.26 2.86
CA LEU A 72 5.46 2.68 1.69
C LEU A 72 5.30 1.16 1.79
N ARG A 73 6.28 0.43 2.35
CA ARG A 73 6.12 -1.02 2.59
C ARG A 73 5.01 -1.31 3.60
N SER A 74 4.91 -0.49 4.66
CA SER A 74 3.82 -0.59 5.64
C SER A 74 2.46 -0.36 4.98
N LEU A 75 2.32 0.73 4.21
CA LEU A 75 1.09 1.05 3.47
C LEU A 75 0.73 -0.02 2.44
N GLU A 76 1.72 -0.59 1.75
CA GLU A 76 1.51 -1.73 0.85
C GLU A 76 1.00 -2.94 1.61
N THR A 77 1.56 -3.21 2.80
CA THR A 77 1.15 -4.28 3.71
C THR A 77 -0.21 -4.04 4.34
N GLN A 78 -0.73 -2.82 4.31
CA GLN A 78 -2.09 -2.48 4.74
C GLN A 78 -3.08 -2.39 3.56
N GLY A 79 -2.60 -2.36 2.31
CA GLY A 79 -3.43 -2.37 1.11
C GLY A 79 -3.80 -1.00 0.56
N TYR A 80 -3.32 0.08 1.18
CA TYR A 80 -3.53 1.45 0.67
C TYR A 80 -2.81 1.71 -0.64
N ILE A 81 -1.70 1.01 -0.87
CA ILE A 81 -0.92 1.10 -2.11
C ILE A 81 -0.50 -0.29 -2.62
N ALA A 82 -0.16 -0.40 -3.89
CA ALA A 82 0.41 -1.60 -4.50
C ALA A 82 1.70 -1.20 -5.25
N ALA A 83 2.81 -1.91 -5.04
CA ALA A 83 3.98 -1.66 -5.88
C ALA A 83 3.68 -1.99 -7.36
N GLN A 84 4.44 -1.34 -8.24
CA GLN A 84 4.49 -1.68 -9.65
C GLN A 84 5.94 -1.89 -10.05
N TYR A 85 6.20 -2.99 -10.73
CA TYR A 85 7.53 -3.36 -11.21
C TYR A 85 8.18 -2.18 -11.96
N HIS A 86 9.32 -1.69 -11.44
CA HIS A 86 10.09 -0.53 -11.93
C HIS A 86 9.32 0.80 -12.04
N LYS A 87 8.15 0.91 -11.41
CA LYS A 87 7.22 2.02 -11.62
C LYS A 87 6.81 2.74 -10.33
N GLY A 88 7.32 2.34 -9.18
CA GLY A 88 6.97 2.92 -7.89
C GLY A 88 5.74 2.23 -7.30
N TYR A 89 4.82 3.01 -6.74
CA TYR A 89 3.59 2.50 -6.13
C TYR A 89 2.36 3.12 -6.79
N LEU A 90 1.25 2.41 -6.74
CA LEU A 90 -0.07 2.86 -7.17
C LEU A 90 -0.98 2.92 -5.95
N VAL A 91 -1.73 4.00 -5.79
CA VAL A 91 -2.80 4.08 -4.77
C VAL A 91 -3.90 3.09 -5.16
N THR A 92 -4.39 2.32 -4.19
CA THR A 92 -5.43 1.30 -4.39
C THR A 92 -6.72 1.71 -3.69
N ASN A 93 -7.84 1.06 -4.04
CA ASN A 93 -9.10 1.19 -3.31
C ASN A 93 -9.30 0.09 -2.26
N GLY A 94 -8.28 -0.74 -2.02
CA GLY A 94 -8.29 -1.88 -1.11
C GLY A 94 -8.78 -3.19 -1.72
N ASN A 95 -9.27 -3.19 -2.96
CA ASN A 95 -9.79 -4.39 -3.63
C ASN A 95 -8.78 -5.01 -4.61
N GLU A 96 -7.69 -4.33 -4.93
CA GLU A 96 -6.70 -4.85 -5.84
C GLU A 96 -5.91 -6.01 -5.20
N PRO A 97 -5.76 -7.15 -5.90
CA PRO A 97 -4.98 -8.26 -5.37
C PRO A 97 -3.51 -7.86 -5.22
N PRO A 98 -2.83 -8.35 -4.16
CA PRO A 98 -1.41 -8.10 -3.96
C PRO A 98 -0.59 -8.69 -5.12
N GLN A 99 0.57 -8.11 -5.39
CA GLN A 99 1.49 -8.66 -6.38
C GLN A 99 1.97 -10.06 -6.00
N CYS A 100 2.25 -10.88 -7.01
CA CYS A 100 2.85 -12.20 -6.83
C CYS A 100 4.14 -12.10 -6.01
N GLY A 101 4.29 -12.95 -4.98
CA GLY A 101 5.44 -12.96 -4.08
C GLY A 101 5.36 -11.98 -2.91
N HIS A 102 4.30 -11.17 -2.79
CA HIS A 102 4.10 -10.27 -1.65
C HIS A 102 3.28 -10.94 -0.53
N LEU A 103 3.94 -11.80 0.25
CA LEU A 103 3.30 -12.60 1.32
C LEU A 103 2.47 -11.77 2.32
N PRO A 104 2.92 -10.60 2.84
CA PRO A 104 2.14 -9.84 3.80
C PRO A 104 0.77 -9.40 3.27
N GLY A 105 0.69 -8.96 2.01
CA GLY A 105 -0.59 -8.60 1.41
C GLY A 105 -1.48 -9.79 1.08
N LEU A 106 -0.89 -10.94 0.73
CA LEU A 106 -1.67 -12.17 0.56
C LEU A 106 -2.32 -12.58 1.89
N LEU A 107 -1.57 -12.55 2.98
CA LEU A 107 -2.09 -12.84 4.32
C LEU A 107 -3.20 -11.87 4.73
N ARG A 108 -3.06 -10.57 4.43
CA ARG A 108 -4.13 -9.59 4.65
C ARG A 108 -5.41 -9.95 3.90
N CYS A 109 -5.30 -10.22 2.59
CA CYS A 109 -6.48 -10.57 1.77
C CYS A 109 -7.18 -11.83 2.29
N VAL A 110 -6.41 -12.83 2.72
CA VAL A 110 -6.95 -14.05 3.36
C VAL A 110 -7.66 -13.71 4.68
N ALA A 111 -7.04 -12.90 5.54
CA ALA A 111 -7.63 -12.48 6.81
C ALA A 111 -8.91 -11.66 6.63
N GLU A 112 -8.93 -10.73 5.67
CA GLU A 112 -10.13 -9.97 5.32
C GLU A 112 -11.23 -10.85 4.74
N GLY A 113 -10.86 -11.83 3.90
CA GLY A 113 -11.79 -12.84 3.40
C GLY A 113 -12.47 -13.59 4.54
N HIS A 114 -11.69 -14.07 5.51
CA HIS A 114 -12.21 -14.75 6.71
C HIS A 114 -13.11 -13.85 7.56
N LYS A 115 -12.73 -12.57 7.76
CA LYS A 115 -13.50 -11.60 8.55
C LYS A 115 -14.88 -11.29 7.95
N ARG A 116 -15.03 -11.36 6.61
CA ARG A 116 -16.31 -11.11 5.91
C ARG A 116 -17.33 -12.25 6.11
N LEU A 117 -16.88 -13.43 6.54
CA LEU A 117 -17.75 -14.59 6.77
C LEU A 117 -18.44 -14.46 8.15
N ALA A 118 -19.76 -14.55 8.17
CA ALA A 118 -20.55 -14.32 9.38
C ALA A 118 -20.77 -15.59 10.21
N ASP A 119 -20.93 -16.74 9.56
CA ASP A 119 -21.24 -18.02 10.19
C ASP A 119 -20.02 -18.95 10.31
N LEU A 120 -20.12 -19.92 11.23
CA LEU A 120 -19.02 -20.85 11.54
C LEU A 120 -18.77 -21.85 10.39
N GLU A 121 -19.82 -22.29 9.70
CA GLU A 121 -19.70 -23.27 8.62
C GLU A 121 -18.90 -22.70 7.44
N SER A 122 -19.23 -21.47 7.02
CA SER A 122 -18.49 -20.74 6.00
C SER A 122 -17.03 -20.51 6.38
N LYS A 123 -16.75 -20.16 7.66
CA LYS A 123 -15.37 -19.99 8.14
C LYS A 123 -14.58 -21.28 8.07
N VAL A 124 -15.15 -22.38 8.53
CA VAL A 124 -14.51 -23.71 8.47
C VAL A 124 -14.29 -24.15 7.02
N ALA A 125 -15.25 -23.90 6.13
CA ALA A 125 -15.11 -24.19 4.71
C ALA A 125 -13.96 -23.38 4.07
N PHE A 126 -13.83 -22.10 4.41
CA PHE A 126 -12.76 -21.24 3.94
C PHE A 126 -11.38 -21.68 4.46
N GLU A 127 -11.28 -22.00 5.76
CA GLU A 127 -10.05 -22.54 6.37
C GLU A 127 -9.62 -23.87 5.73
N ASN A 128 -10.57 -24.79 5.50
CA ASN A 128 -10.31 -26.06 4.83
C ASN A 128 -9.82 -25.85 3.39
N GLU A 129 -10.38 -24.88 2.66
CA GLU A 129 -9.91 -24.57 1.30
C GLU A 129 -8.49 -23.98 1.32
N ILE A 130 -8.17 -23.09 2.26
CA ILE A 130 -6.78 -22.60 2.44
C ILE A 130 -5.84 -23.78 2.68
N LEU A 131 -6.17 -24.67 3.62
CA LEU A 131 -5.36 -25.85 3.93
C LEU A 131 -5.20 -26.76 2.70
N ARG A 132 -6.27 -26.95 1.93
CA ARG A 132 -6.25 -27.71 0.67
C ARG A 132 -5.28 -27.09 -0.33
N VAL A 133 -5.38 -25.78 -0.57
CA VAL A 133 -4.51 -25.04 -1.51
C VAL A 133 -3.05 -25.09 -1.07
N LEU A 134 -2.77 -24.87 0.22
CA LEU A 134 -1.41 -24.97 0.76
C LEU A 134 -0.83 -26.38 0.61
N GLY A 135 -1.66 -27.42 0.76
CA GLY A 135 -1.26 -28.81 0.52
C GLY A 135 -0.93 -29.13 -0.95
N LEU A 136 -1.37 -28.30 -1.90
CA LEU A 136 -1.04 -28.44 -3.33
C LEU A 136 0.28 -27.73 -3.70
N LEU A 137 0.81 -26.86 -2.84
CA LEU A 137 2.06 -26.16 -3.11
C LEU A 137 3.22 -27.16 -3.12
N ARG A 138 3.96 -27.20 -4.22
CA ARG A 138 5.23 -27.92 -4.29
C ARG A 138 6.35 -26.97 -3.90
N PRO A 139 7.28 -27.38 -3.02
CA PRO A 139 8.46 -26.57 -2.76
C PRO A 139 9.22 -26.38 -4.07
N THR A 140 9.44 -25.14 -4.47
CA THR A 140 10.35 -24.83 -5.57
C THR A 140 11.76 -25.23 -5.12
N PRO A 141 12.43 -26.18 -5.79
CA PRO A 141 13.82 -26.48 -5.48
C PRO A 141 14.64 -25.21 -5.75
N CYS A 142 15.34 -24.75 -4.71
CA CYS A 142 16.24 -23.61 -4.76
C CYS A 142 17.46 -23.90 -5.64
#